data_AF-A0A952I5J3-F1
#
_entry.id   AF-A0A952I5J3-F1
#
_cell.length_a   1.000
_cell.length_b   1.000
_cell.length_c   1.000
_cell.angle_alpha   90.00
_cell.angle_beta   90.00
_cell.angle_gamma   90.00
#
_symmetry.space_group_name_H-M   'P 1'
#
loop_
_entity.id
_entity.type
_entity.pdbx_description
1 polymer ?
#
loop_
_entity_poly.entity_id
_entity_poly.type
_entity_poly.pdbx_seq_one_letter_code
_entity_poly.pdbx_strand_id
1 'polypeptide(L)'
;MKTKLFIALLLVIYCLGLKAQDLNVLNQKVSLAYNEVEIGEVINDFTKTYKINFSYVSDKLPLHQKVSIEEEGILLKDGMEMLFGEAGISYKVINNQVILQKVKEQEIEEVEEEEITPVPVQIPLKNSVNPSLDKRTEVASVKEIENPENIGLKLGAATVITGTGNTMNKVPQKNGALPAKPIKEKKEKKEKQKKTKKPLFNFNPNHNLDSVPAHFGLFYPVSTNGKRAPKVYNEISINLLYGVSAGVGSFEVNGLGSAINGNINGFQANGIGSFGTGNVKGFQASGVINSVNGGVNGFQAAGFMNVAQDSGKASQAAGFMNINNGAQIGFQAAGFMNIGLDSLTGAQIAGFLNTRHGNVKGAQVAGFMNVAANNQGAQVAGFYNKTQDIKGSQVGVLNMARNISGVQIGVFNFADTIGGIPIGLLSIVKKGGYRKFEVLGSETLNANIAYKIGVPKFYNIFSVGAQFNSNTLRQAVGAGIGTKFPTTSSGFSMNLDLMGHLFFRDAFSDFEEGIQFYNAKIQFSKNITPKTAFFLGASYNILISDNKKEDRSEIANDIAP
;
A
#
# COMPACT_ATOMS: atom_id res chain seq x y z
N MET A 1 -30.74 -0.41 -2.27
CA MET A 1 -29.65 0.06 -1.39
C MET A 1 -29.63 -0.58 0.00
N LYS A 2 -30.78 -0.95 0.60
CA LYS A 2 -30.85 -1.49 1.97
C LYS A 2 -30.21 -2.88 2.15
N THR A 3 -30.31 -3.77 1.16
CA THR A 3 -29.80 -5.16 1.25
C THR A 3 -28.27 -5.27 1.14
N LYS A 4 -27.61 -4.39 0.36
CA LYS A 4 -26.14 -4.40 0.22
C LYS A 4 -25.43 -3.85 1.46
N LEU A 5 -26.05 -2.90 2.15
CA LEU A 5 -25.54 -2.36 3.41
C LEU A 5 -25.66 -3.38 4.55
N PHE A 6 -26.74 -4.18 4.56
CA PHE A 6 -26.93 -5.24 5.54
C PHE A 6 -25.93 -6.39 5.38
N ILE A 7 -25.61 -6.79 4.14
CA ILE A 7 -24.58 -7.82 3.86
C ILE A 7 -23.18 -7.33 4.23
N ALA A 8 -22.86 -6.05 3.96
CA ALA A 8 -21.59 -5.46 4.39
C ALA A 8 -21.47 -5.37 5.92
N LEU A 9 -22.57 -5.06 6.62
CA LEU A 9 -22.61 -5.05 8.09
C LEU A 9 -22.47 -6.46 8.67
N LEU A 10 -23.12 -7.46 8.06
CA LEU A 10 -22.97 -8.88 8.42
C LEU A 10 -21.54 -9.40 8.21
N LEU A 11 -20.86 -8.99 7.13
CA LEU A 11 -19.46 -9.33 6.88
C LEU A 11 -18.50 -8.68 7.88
N VAL A 12 -18.78 -7.44 8.32
CA VAL A 12 -18.01 -6.76 9.36
C VAL A 12 -18.22 -7.41 10.74
N ILE A 13 -19.45 -7.81 11.06
CA ILE A 13 -19.76 -8.57 12.29
C ILE A 13 -19.11 -9.97 12.25
N TYR A 14 -19.07 -10.61 11.08
CA TYR A 14 -18.37 -11.88 10.90
C TYR A 14 -16.84 -11.76 11.05
N CYS A 15 -16.26 -10.64 10.61
CA CYS A 15 -14.82 -10.36 10.80
C CYS A 15 -14.48 -9.97 12.26
N LEU A 16 -15.41 -9.36 12.99
CA LEU A 16 -15.26 -9.06 14.42
C LEU A 16 -15.51 -10.29 15.33
N GLY A 17 -16.03 -11.40 14.77
CA GLY A 17 -16.28 -12.66 15.47
C GLY A 17 -15.09 -13.64 15.46
N LEU A 18 -13.96 -13.28 14.85
CA LEU A 18 -12.74 -14.08 14.95
C LEU A 18 -12.19 -13.93 16.37
N LYS A 19 -12.59 -14.82 17.27
CA LYS A 19 -11.86 -15.05 18.51
C LYS A 19 -10.42 -15.39 18.12
N ALA A 20 -9.46 -14.56 18.54
CA ALA A 20 -8.11 -15.03 18.72
C ALA A 20 -8.18 -16.23 19.67
N GLN A 21 -7.79 -17.42 19.20
CA GLN A 21 -7.53 -18.53 20.12
C GLN A 21 -6.26 -18.14 20.88
N ASP A 22 -6.43 -17.61 22.09
CA ASP A 22 -5.32 -17.51 23.04
C ASP A 22 -4.77 -18.91 23.31
N LEU A 23 -3.44 -19.05 23.30
CA LEU A 23 -2.73 -20.29 23.60
C LEU A 23 -2.80 -20.59 25.11
N ASN A 24 -4.00 -20.84 25.61
CA ASN A 24 -4.25 -21.30 26.98
C ASN A 24 -3.88 -22.79 27.16
N VAL A 25 -3.51 -23.47 26.06
CA VAL A 25 -3.20 -24.91 26.01
C VAL A 25 -1.91 -25.24 26.77
N LEU A 26 -0.92 -24.34 26.80
CA LEU A 26 0.33 -24.57 27.55
C LEU A 26 0.13 -24.62 29.08
N ASN A 27 -0.95 -24.02 29.59
CA ASN A 27 -1.32 -24.05 31.00
C ASN A 27 -2.34 -25.17 31.33
N GLN A 28 -2.57 -26.10 30.39
CA GLN A 28 -3.42 -27.27 30.63
C GLN A 28 -2.64 -28.35 31.38
N LYS A 29 -3.29 -29.03 32.34
CA LYS A 29 -2.72 -30.22 32.99
C LYS A 29 -2.80 -31.44 32.07
N VAL A 30 -1.71 -32.17 31.95
CA VAL A 30 -1.56 -33.34 31.06
C VAL A 30 -0.86 -34.48 31.79
N SER A 31 -1.00 -35.69 31.25
CA SER A 31 -0.20 -36.85 31.62
C SER A 31 0.66 -37.24 30.43
N LEU A 32 1.97 -37.33 30.60
CA LEU A 32 2.94 -37.64 29.56
C LEU A 32 3.64 -38.96 29.93
N ALA A 33 3.62 -39.92 29.02
CA ALA A 33 4.27 -41.22 29.18
C ALA A 33 5.01 -41.57 27.88
N TYR A 34 6.28 -41.16 27.80
CA TYR A 34 7.19 -41.50 26.72
C TYR A 34 8.32 -42.35 27.27
N ASN A 35 8.66 -43.43 26.57
CA ASN A 35 9.76 -44.31 26.92
C ASN A 35 10.60 -44.56 25.66
N GLU A 36 11.83 -44.03 25.66
CA GLU A 36 12.79 -44.19 24.56
C GLU A 36 12.25 -43.71 23.19
N VAL A 37 11.53 -42.58 23.18
CA VAL A 37 10.88 -42.01 21.99
C VAL A 37 11.72 -40.90 21.39
N GLU A 38 11.82 -40.85 20.06
CA GLU A 38 12.57 -39.78 19.36
C GLU A 38 11.89 -38.41 19.53
N ILE A 39 12.67 -37.36 19.74
CA ILE A 39 12.19 -35.97 19.86
C ILE A 39 11.31 -35.56 18.67
N GLY A 40 11.64 -36.00 17.46
CA GLY A 40 10.82 -35.75 16.27
C GLY A 40 9.41 -36.33 16.39
N GLU A 41 9.26 -37.51 17.01
CA GLU A 41 7.97 -38.16 17.26
C GLU A 41 7.18 -37.45 18.36
N VAL A 42 7.86 -37.03 19.44
CA VAL A 42 7.26 -36.22 20.52
C VAL A 42 6.68 -34.91 19.96
N ILE A 43 7.43 -34.19 19.11
CA ILE A 43 6.96 -32.96 18.46
C ILE A 43 5.71 -33.23 17.61
N ASN A 44 5.72 -34.32 16.84
CA ASN A 44 4.59 -34.71 15.98
C ASN A 44 3.35 -35.07 16.81
N ASP A 45 3.53 -35.77 17.92
CA ASP A 45 2.43 -36.10 18.83
C ASP A 45 1.86 -34.83 19.47
N PHE A 46 2.70 -33.92 19.97
CA PHE A 46 2.24 -32.65 20.55
C PHE A 46 1.50 -31.79 19.51
N THR A 47 1.96 -31.81 18.26
CA THR A 47 1.29 -31.12 17.15
C THR A 47 -0.11 -31.70 16.90
N LYS A 48 -0.27 -33.02 16.98
CA LYS A 48 -1.54 -33.70 16.72
C LYS A 48 -2.52 -33.61 17.89
N THR A 49 -2.01 -33.87 19.09
CA THR A 49 -2.77 -34.04 20.33
C THR A 49 -3.15 -32.71 20.94
N TYR A 50 -2.20 -31.76 21.03
CA TYR A 50 -2.43 -30.45 21.64
C TYR A 50 -2.63 -29.31 20.63
N LYS A 51 -2.60 -29.63 19.32
CA LYS A 51 -2.73 -28.65 18.22
C LYS A 51 -1.69 -27.52 18.28
N ILE A 52 -0.50 -27.83 18.78
CA ILE A 52 0.62 -26.88 18.87
C ILE A 52 1.37 -26.83 17.54
N ASN A 53 1.61 -25.63 17.01
CA ASN A 53 2.45 -25.47 15.82
C ASN A 53 3.90 -25.27 16.25
N PHE A 54 4.79 -26.17 15.80
CA PHE A 54 6.23 -26.03 16.04
C PHE A 54 6.95 -25.41 14.84
N SER A 55 8.00 -24.63 15.09
CA SER A 55 8.93 -24.10 14.10
C SER A 55 10.36 -24.39 14.53
N TYR A 56 11.16 -24.97 13.65
CA TYR A 56 12.57 -25.26 13.92
C TYR A 56 13.34 -25.50 12.64
N VAL A 57 14.67 -25.45 12.74
CA VAL A 57 15.57 -25.84 11.64
C VAL A 57 15.97 -27.29 11.88
N SER A 58 15.56 -28.20 10.99
CA SER A 58 15.65 -29.66 11.19
C SER A 58 17.09 -30.18 11.27
N ASP A 59 18.05 -29.48 10.65
CA ASP A 59 19.48 -29.81 10.67
C ASP A 59 20.20 -29.37 11.95
N LYS A 60 19.55 -28.53 12.79
CA LYS A 60 20.14 -27.98 14.01
C LYS A 60 19.62 -28.60 15.30
N LEU A 61 18.56 -29.40 15.23
CA LEU A 61 17.97 -30.07 16.38
C LEU A 61 18.29 -31.57 16.37
N PRO A 62 18.55 -32.17 17.55
CA PRO A 62 18.78 -33.60 17.68
C PRO A 62 17.46 -34.39 17.60
N LEU A 63 16.80 -34.39 16.45
CA LEU A 63 15.45 -34.98 16.29
C LEU A 63 15.39 -36.49 16.54
N HIS A 64 16.51 -37.19 16.37
CA HIS A 64 16.64 -38.63 16.62
C HIS A 64 17.11 -38.97 18.04
N GLN A 65 17.39 -37.96 18.87
CA GLN A 65 17.67 -38.20 20.28
C GLN A 65 16.41 -38.74 20.94
N LYS A 66 16.59 -39.79 21.75
CA LYS A 66 15.52 -40.41 22.51
C LYS A 66 15.40 -39.77 23.88
N VAL A 67 14.17 -39.60 24.33
CA VAL A 67 13.82 -39.05 25.64
C VAL A 67 12.75 -39.90 26.30
N SER A 68 12.73 -39.86 27.63
CA SER A 68 11.79 -40.63 28.44
C SER A 68 11.22 -39.74 29.56
N ILE A 69 9.90 -39.78 29.74
CA ILE A 69 9.21 -39.09 30.83
C ILE A 69 7.96 -39.89 31.20
N GLU A 70 7.67 -39.97 32.50
CA GLU A 70 6.43 -40.55 33.01
C GLU A 70 5.92 -39.64 34.13
N GLU A 71 5.03 -38.73 33.79
CA GLU A 71 4.52 -37.69 34.69
C GLU A 71 3.01 -37.51 34.51
N GLU A 72 2.28 -37.38 35.61
CA GLU A 72 0.83 -37.21 35.60
C GLU A 72 0.40 -35.88 36.26
N GLY A 73 -0.50 -35.15 35.60
CA GLY A 73 -1.12 -33.95 36.16
C GLY A 73 -0.25 -32.70 36.16
N ILE A 74 0.85 -32.69 35.42
CA ILE A 74 1.77 -31.55 35.23
C ILE A 74 1.23 -30.56 34.18
N LEU A 75 1.66 -29.30 34.20
CA LEU A 75 1.29 -28.38 33.12
C LEU A 75 2.04 -28.77 31.84
N LEU A 76 1.39 -28.62 30.69
CA LEU A 76 1.98 -28.97 29.40
C LEU A 76 3.30 -28.22 29.14
N LYS A 77 3.41 -26.96 29.56
CA LYS A 77 4.67 -26.20 29.51
C LYS A 77 5.80 -26.86 30.31
N ASP A 78 5.51 -27.39 31.50
CA ASP A 78 6.51 -28.00 32.39
C ASP A 78 6.95 -29.34 31.78
N GLY A 79 6.01 -30.09 31.20
CA GLY A 79 6.29 -31.30 30.43
C GLY A 79 7.17 -31.05 29.19
N MET A 80 6.91 -29.95 28.47
CA MET A 80 7.76 -29.52 27.35
C MET A 80 9.16 -29.14 27.82
N GLU A 81 9.29 -28.42 28.93
CA GLU A 81 10.60 -28.05 29.49
C GLU A 81 11.42 -29.28 29.88
N MET A 82 10.81 -30.29 30.50
CA MET A 82 11.48 -31.55 30.86
C MET A 82 11.95 -32.33 29.62
N LEU A 83 11.04 -32.57 28.66
CA LEU A 83 11.32 -33.35 27.45
C LEU A 83 12.36 -32.67 26.53
N PHE A 84 12.19 -31.37 26.27
CA PHE A 84 13.11 -30.65 25.39
C PHE A 84 14.41 -30.29 26.10
N GLY A 85 14.38 -30.05 27.41
CA GLY A 85 15.56 -29.79 28.23
C GLY A 85 16.54 -30.97 28.21
N GLU A 86 16.07 -32.21 28.33
CA GLU A 86 16.90 -33.42 28.22
C GLU A 86 17.62 -33.54 26.85
N ALA A 87 16.99 -33.03 25.80
CA ALA A 87 17.55 -32.97 24.46
C ALA A 87 18.44 -31.73 24.19
N GLY A 88 18.70 -30.90 25.20
CA GLY A 88 19.43 -29.64 25.03
C GLY A 88 18.71 -28.65 24.11
N ILE A 89 17.37 -28.68 24.12
CA ILE A 89 16.50 -27.83 23.31
C ILE A 89 15.76 -26.86 24.24
N SER A 90 15.83 -25.57 23.93
CA SER A 90 14.97 -24.56 24.55
C SER A 90 13.89 -24.13 23.57
N TYR A 91 12.80 -23.56 24.08
CA TYR A 91 11.73 -23.04 23.23
C TYR A 91 11.32 -21.62 23.60
N LYS A 92 10.75 -20.92 22.62
CA LYS A 92 10.10 -19.62 22.80
C LYS A 92 8.76 -19.61 22.10
N VAL A 93 7.74 -19.06 22.76
CA VAL A 93 6.42 -18.86 22.17
C VAL A 93 6.37 -17.49 21.49
N ILE A 94 6.05 -17.45 20.20
CA ILE A 94 5.81 -16.20 19.46
C ILE A 94 4.47 -16.35 18.74
N ASN A 95 3.51 -15.49 19.09
CA ASN A 95 2.12 -15.60 18.65
C ASN A 95 1.53 -17.00 18.98
N ASN A 96 1.04 -17.74 17.98
CA ASN A 96 0.44 -19.06 18.15
C ASN A 96 1.37 -20.21 17.69
N GLN A 97 2.70 -20.00 17.82
CA GLN A 97 3.72 -20.93 17.37
C GLN A 97 4.84 -21.09 18.42
N VAL A 98 5.29 -22.32 18.63
CA VAL A 98 6.41 -22.69 19.49
C VAL A 98 7.66 -22.84 18.64
N ILE A 99 8.67 -22.01 18.89
CA ILE A 99 9.94 -22.03 18.17
C ILE A 99 10.96 -22.80 19.01
N LEU A 100 11.54 -23.87 18.46
CA LEU A 100 12.56 -24.70 19.14
C LEU A 100 13.97 -24.30 18.68
N GLN A 101 14.91 -24.25 19.62
CA GLN A 101 16.31 -23.89 19.37
C GLN A 101 17.26 -24.72 20.24
N LYS A 102 18.41 -25.11 19.70
CA LYS A 102 19.46 -25.81 20.48
C LYS A 102 20.09 -24.85 21.50
N VAL A 103 20.22 -25.29 22.74
CA VAL A 103 20.95 -24.57 23.79
C VAL A 103 22.44 -24.58 23.42
N LYS A 104 23.08 -23.41 23.43
CA LYS A 104 24.53 -23.30 23.22
C LYS A 104 25.24 -23.73 24.51
N GLU A 105 26.14 -24.71 24.45
CA GLU A 105 27.09 -24.95 25.55
C GLU A 105 27.92 -23.67 25.78
N GLN A 106 27.79 -23.09 26.96
CA GLN A 106 28.70 -22.07 27.45
C GLN A 106 29.89 -22.77 28.11
N GLU A 107 31.11 -22.25 27.88
CA GLU A 107 32.31 -22.60 28.63
C GLU A 107 32.03 -22.47 30.14
N ILE A 108 32.44 -23.48 30.90
CA ILE A 108 32.41 -23.48 32.36
C ILE A 108 33.43 -22.42 32.83
N GLU A 109 32.97 -21.26 33.29
CA GLU A 109 33.78 -20.40 34.15
C GLU A 109 33.78 -21.03 35.55
N GLU A 110 34.94 -21.51 36.00
CA GLU A 110 35.18 -21.94 37.38
C GLU A 110 34.95 -20.77 38.34
N VAL A 111 34.14 -21.00 39.38
CA VAL A 111 33.94 -20.07 40.49
C VAL A 111 35.14 -20.21 41.44
N GLU A 112 36.04 -19.23 41.47
CA GLU A 112 36.99 -19.06 42.58
C GLU A 112 36.23 -18.56 43.82
N GLU A 113 36.34 -19.29 44.93
CA GLU A 113 35.86 -18.87 46.26
C GLU A 113 36.75 -17.75 46.81
N GLU A 114 36.23 -16.52 46.94
CA GLU A 114 36.86 -15.47 47.73
C GLU A 114 36.40 -15.52 49.19
N GLU A 115 37.37 -15.69 50.07
CA GLU A 115 37.29 -15.75 51.53
C GLU A 115 37.05 -14.35 52.14
N ILE A 116 36.10 -14.23 53.08
CA ILE A 116 35.69 -12.97 53.71
C ILE A 116 36.67 -12.59 54.83
N THR A 117 37.26 -11.38 54.78
CA THR A 117 37.71 -10.67 55.99
C THR A 117 37.34 -9.16 55.95
N PRO A 118 37.06 -8.50 57.10
CA PRO A 118 36.26 -7.27 57.14
C PRO A 118 37.07 -5.98 57.03
N VAL A 119 36.49 -4.97 56.37
CA VAL A 119 37.04 -3.60 56.21
C VAL A 119 36.55 -2.67 57.33
N PRO A 120 37.40 -1.80 57.93
CA PRO A 120 36.96 -0.81 58.91
C PRO A 120 36.42 0.49 58.28
N VAL A 121 35.48 1.11 59.00
CA VAL A 121 34.70 2.32 58.67
C VAL A 121 35.55 3.60 58.66
N GLN A 122 35.35 4.51 57.68
CA GLN A 122 35.54 5.96 57.84
C GLN A 122 34.48 6.80 57.09
N ILE A 123 34.06 7.88 57.75
CA ILE A 123 32.94 8.81 57.46
C ILE A 123 33.39 9.97 56.56
N PRO A 124 32.54 10.54 55.66
CA PRO A 124 32.94 11.64 54.78
C PRO A 124 32.79 13.04 55.42
N LEU A 125 33.69 13.96 55.03
CA LEU A 125 33.63 15.39 55.36
C LEU A 125 33.55 16.27 54.10
N LYS A 126 32.97 17.45 54.33
CA LYS A 126 32.22 18.36 53.45
C LYS A 126 33.06 19.36 52.63
N ASN A 127 32.39 19.93 51.62
CA ASN A 127 32.46 21.31 51.07
C ASN A 127 33.66 21.74 50.18
N SER A 128 33.39 22.24 48.96
CA SER A 128 33.10 23.66 48.67
C SER A 128 33.28 24.05 47.18
N VAL A 129 32.57 25.13 46.84
CA VAL A 129 32.29 25.84 45.57
C VAL A 129 33.52 26.54 44.92
N ASN A 130 33.69 26.40 43.59
CA ASN A 130 34.04 27.34 42.46
C ASN A 130 35.01 28.55 42.67
N PRO A 131 35.56 29.28 41.63
CA PRO A 131 35.36 29.19 40.17
C PRO A 131 36.58 29.46 39.23
N SER A 132 36.31 29.43 37.90
CA SER A 132 36.83 30.30 36.81
C SER A 132 38.18 29.99 36.11
N LEU A 133 38.14 29.81 34.77
CA LEU A 133 38.64 30.74 33.72
C LEU A 133 39.01 30.06 32.38
N ASP A 134 38.47 30.64 31.31
CA ASP A 134 38.79 30.57 29.87
C ASP A 134 40.16 30.05 29.39
N LYS A 135 40.15 29.29 28.27
CA LYS A 135 40.63 29.78 26.96
C LYS A 135 40.38 28.79 25.81
N ARG A 136 39.91 29.34 24.68
CA ARG A 136 39.92 28.77 23.33
C ARG A 136 41.36 28.40 22.90
N THR A 137 41.55 27.41 22.01
CA THR A 137 42.12 27.58 20.65
C THR A 137 42.04 26.24 19.88
N GLU A 138 41.84 26.42 18.58
CA GLU A 138 41.64 25.53 17.45
C GLU A 138 42.82 24.61 17.04
N VAL A 139 42.43 23.51 16.38
CA VAL A 139 43.01 22.87 15.16
C VAL A 139 44.40 22.22 15.26
N ALA A 140 44.41 20.91 14.97
CA ALA A 140 45.50 20.26 14.23
C ALA A 140 44.94 19.15 13.32
N SER A 141 45.10 19.38 12.02
CA SER A 141 44.89 18.48 10.89
C SER A 141 46.08 17.53 10.70
N VAL A 142 45.86 16.24 10.40
CA VAL A 142 46.85 15.39 9.68
C VAL A 142 46.17 14.35 8.77
N LYS A 143 46.35 14.61 7.48
CA LYS A 143 46.72 13.77 6.30
C LYS A 143 45.98 12.46 5.93
N GLU A 144 45.61 12.49 4.65
CA GLU A 144 45.43 11.43 3.66
C GLU A 144 46.50 10.33 3.66
N ILE A 145 46.07 9.10 3.37
CA ILE A 145 46.87 8.05 2.73
C ILE A 145 46.05 7.48 1.56
N GLU A 146 46.76 7.23 0.47
CA GLU A 146 46.33 6.90 -0.88
C GLU A 146 45.60 5.56 -1.05
N ASN A 147 44.83 5.54 -2.14
CA ASN A 147 44.07 4.45 -2.73
C ASN A 147 44.98 3.42 -3.42
N PRO A 148 44.51 2.17 -3.64
CA PRO A 148 44.47 1.72 -5.03
C PRO A 148 43.17 1.03 -5.45
N GLU A 149 42.74 1.47 -6.64
CA GLU A 149 42.15 0.72 -7.74
C GLU A 149 40.73 0.12 -7.66
N ASN A 150 39.92 0.67 -8.56
CA ASN A 150 38.54 0.30 -8.90
C ASN A 150 38.47 -0.99 -9.75
N ILE A 151 37.48 -1.83 -9.47
CA ILE A 151 36.67 -2.45 -10.53
C ILE A 151 35.20 -2.15 -10.21
N GLY A 152 34.60 -1.32 -11.06
CA GLY A 152 33.30 -0.69 -10.84
C GLY A 152 32.12 -1.50 -11.34
N LEU A 153 31.09 -1.59 -10.49
CA LEU A 153 29.70 -1.80 -10.86
C LEU A 153 28.85 -0.97 -9.88
N LYS A 154 28.48 0.26 -10.27
CA LYS A 154 27.52 1.08 -9.52
C LYS A 154 26.30 1.38 -10.39
N LEU A 155 25.18 0.78 -9.97
CA LEU A 155 23.83 1.22 -10.26
C LEU A 155 23.66 2.66 -9.76
N GLY A 156 23.18 3.55 -10.62
CA GLY A 156 22.82 4.91 -10.25
C GLY A 156 21.50 4.94 -9.47
N ALA A 157 21.58 5.29 -8.19
CA ALA A 157 20.44 5.67 -7.37
C ALA A 157 19.87 7.02 -7.84
N ALA A 158 18.54 7.09 -7.98
CA ALA A 158 17.82 8.32 -8.29
C ALA A 158 17.73 9.20 -7.03
N THR A 159 18.35 10.39 -7.09
CA THR A 159 18.27 11.41 -6.06
C THR A 159 16.85 12.00 -5.99
N VAL A 160 16.26 11.87 -4.82
CA VAL A 160 15.07 12.58 -4.36
C VAL A 160 15.48 14.03 -4.07
N ILE A 161 14.89 15.00 -4.76
CA ILE A 161 15.00 16.42 -4.39
C ILE A 161 13.73 16.81 -3.64
N THR A 162 13.86 16.95 -2.32
CA THR A 162 12.93 17.65 -1.44
C THR A 162 13.15 19.16 -1.56
N GLY A 163 12.12 19.91 -1.95
CA GLY A 163 12.11 21.37 -1.92
C GLY A 163 11.21 21.89 -0.81
N THR A 164 11.80 22.35 0.29
CA THR A 164 11.17 23.09 1.38
C THR A 164 11.02 24.58 1.05
N GLY A 165 9.85 25.13 1.39
CA GLY A 165 9.65 26.47 1.96
C GLY A 165 10.08 27.72 1.17
N ASN A 166 9.12 28.59 0.86
CA ASN A 166 9.35 30.02 1.03
C ASN A 166 8.05 30.78 1.36
N THR A 167 8.20 31.65 2.35
CA THR A 167 7.22 32.49 3.02
C THR A 167 6.88 33.76 2.23
N MET A 168 5.78 34.38 2.66
CA MET A 168 5.04 35.50 2.09
C MET A 168 5.85 36.78 1.80
N ASN A 169 5.41 37.50 0.75
CA ASN A 169 5.22 38.95 0.80
C ASN A 169 3.89 39.34 0.11
N LYS A 170 3.05 40.09 0.84
CA LYS A 170 1.83 40.78 0.34
C LYS A 170 2.26 42.09 -0.35
N VAL A 171 1.55 42.60 -1.37
CA VAL A 171 0.53 43.70 -1.35
C VAL A 171 0.46 44.26 -2.81
N PRO A 172 -0.62 44.91 -3.35
CA PRO A 172 -2.07 44.63 -3.39
C PRO A 172 -2.63 44.51 -4.85
N GLN A 173 -3.86 44.00 -4.99
CA GLN A 173 -4.65 44.05 -6.24
C GLN A 173 -5.18 45.47 -6.52
N LYS A 174 -5.10 45.93 -7.78
CA LYS A 174 -5.93 47.00 -8.34
C LYS A 174 -6.69 46.48 -9.56
N ASN A 175 -8.00 46.70 -9.55
CA ASN A 175 -8.94 46.42 -10.64
C ASN A 175 -8.76 47.43 -11.79
N GLY A 176 -8.87 46.95 -13.03
CA GLY A 176 -8.97 47.79 -14.23
C GLY A 176 -9.08 46.91 -15.48
N ALA A 177 -10.24 46.94 -16.14
CA ALA A 177 -10.53 46.17 -17.33
C ALA A 177 -10.11 46.90 -18.62
N LEU A 178 -9.56 46.13 -19.57
CA LEU A 178 -9.53 46.27 -21.05
C LEU A 178 -8.66 47.39 -21.69
N PRO A 179 -8.24 47.30 -22.98
CA PRO A 179 -8.45 46.24 -23.98
C PRO A 179 -7.15 45.71 -24.66
N ALA A 180 -7.30 44.61 -25.42
CA ALA A 180 -6.25 43.98 -26.21
C ALA A 180 -5.94 44.72 -27.54
N LYS A 181 -4.65 44.85 -27.89
CA LYS A 181 -4.12 44.92 -29.27
C LYS A 181 -2.66 44.43 -29.31
N PRO A 182 -2.19 43.87 -30.45
CA PRO A 182 -1.15 42.84 -30.48
C PRO A 182 0.27 43.42 -30.51
N ILE A 183 1.15 42.90 -29.63
CA ILE A 183 2.58 43.17 -29.68
C ILE A 183 3.27 42.03 -30.43
N LYS A 184 3.92 42.38 -31.55
CA LYS A 184 4.82 41.51 -32.30
C LYS A 184 6.08 41.24 -31.47
N GLU A 185 6.20 40.06 -30.88
CA GLU A 185 7.48 39.58 -30.34
C GLU A 185 8.19 38.69 -31.36
N LYS A 186 9.33 39.19 -31.87
CA LYS A 186 10.38 38.39 -32.49
C LYS A 186 10.91 37.40 -31.44
N LYS A 187 10.56 36.12 -31.57
CA LYS A 187 11.26 35.04 -30.86
C LYS A 187 12.33 34.45 -31.76
N GLU A 188 13.59 34.75 -31.42
CA GLU A 188 14.75 33.98 -31.85
C GLU A 188 14.58 32.52 -31.43
N LYS A 189 14.41 31.62 -32.41
CA LYS A 189 14.50 30.18 -32.21
C LYS A 189 15.98 29.81 -32.09
N LYS A 190 16.46 29.55 -30.87
CA LYS A 190 17.60 28.64 -30.67
C LYS A 190 17.11 27.21 -30.91
N GLU A 191 17.18 26.79 -32.16
CA GLU A 191 16.90 25.43 -32.61
C GLU A 191 18.02 24.50 -32.11
N LYS A 192 17.87 23.94 -30.90
CA LYS A 192 18.61 22.73 -30.54
C LYS A 192 18.04 21.61 -31.40
N GLN A 193 18.68 21.37 -32.55
CA GLN A 193 18.45 20.20 -33.38
C GLN A 193 18.65 18.95 -32.51
N LYS A 194 17.55 18.38 -32.00
CA LYS A 194 17.53 16.97 -31.66
C LYS A 194 17.82 16.24 -32.95
N LYS A 195 19.00 15.64 -33.08
CA LYS A 195 19.27 14.60 -34.07
C LYS A 195 18.30 13.46 -33.81
N THR A 196 17.09 13.57 -34.34
CA THR A 196 16.21 12.44 -34.60
C THR A 196 17.04 11.51 -35.48
N LYS A 197 17.38 10.33 -34.96
CA LYS A 197 17.88 9.24 -35.81
C LYS A 197 16.87 9.13 -36.95
N LYS A 198 17.32 9.36 -38.19
CA LYS A 198 16.46 9.18 -39.37
C LYS A 198 15.82 7.80 -39.25
N PRO A 199 14.49 7.66 -39.44
CA PRO A 199 13.89 6.33 -39.48
C PRO A 199 14.64 5.51 -40.53
N LEU A 200 14.91 4.24 -40.22
CA LEU A 200 15.69 3.36 -41.11
C LEU A 200 15.07 3.27 -42.52
N PHE A 201 13.79 3.63 -42.65
CA PHE A 201 13.07 3.77 -43.92
C PHE A 201 12.15 5.00 -43.88
N ASN A 202 12.31 5.89 -44.85
CA ASN A 202 11.44 7.05 -45.08
C ASN A 202 10.38 6.66 -46.12
N PHE A 203 9.17 6.30 -45.69
CA PHE A 203 8.08 5.88 -46.58
C PHE A 203 7.08 7.02 -46.79
N ASN A 204 6.80 7.32 -48.06
CA ASN A 204 5.80 8.29 -48.51
C ASN A 204 4.57 7.51 -49.03
N PRO A 205 3.36 7.65 -48.45
CA PRO A 205 2.22 6.78 -48.73
C PRO A 205 1.52 6.99 -50.09
N ASN A 206 2.09 7.78 -51.01
CA ASN A 206 1.43 8.22 -52.25
C ASN A 206 1.82 7.43 -53.53
N HIS A 207 2.23 6.16 -53.43
CA HIS A 207 2.40 5.30 -54.62
C HIS A 207 1.33 4.22 -54.67
N ASN A 208 0.79 3.95 -55.87
CA ASN A 208 0.04 2.73 -56.17
C ASN A 208 0.91 1.54 -55.78
N LEU A 209 0.62 0.92 -54.64
CA LEU A 209 1.30 -0.27 -54.19
C LEU A 209 0.90 -1.42 -55.12
N ASP A 210 1.88 -2.18 -55.59
CA ASP A 210 1.61 -3.46 -56.24
C ASP A 210 0.88 -4.32 -55.21
N SER A 211 -0.32 -4.78 -55.55
CA SER A 211 -1.10 -5.70 -54.71
C SER A 211 -0.97 -7.11 -55.27
N VAL A 212 -0.63 -8.08 -54.43
CA VAL A 212 -0.58 -9.50 -54.81
C VAL A 212 -1.51 -10.33 -53.93
N PRO A 213 -2.23 -11.33 -54.51
CA PRO A 213 -3.14 -12.17 -53.73
C PRO A 213 -2.43 -12.99 -52.65
N ALA A 214 -1.21 -13.49 -52.93
CA ALA A 214 -0.47 -14.33 -52.01
C ALA A 214 1.05 -14.10 -52.09
N HIS A 215 1.70 -14.05 -50.93
CA HIS A 215 3.14 -13.90 -50.76
C HIS A 215 3.68 -15.03 -49.89
N PHE A 216 4.65 -15.77 -50.42
CA PHE A 216 5.31 -16.87 -49.72
C PHE A 216 6.81 -16.59 -49.62
N GLY A 217 7.42 -16.83 -48.46
CA GLY A 217 8.85 -16.59 -48.26
C GLY A 217 9.52 -17.45 -47.21
N LEU A 218 10.84 -17.60 -47.32
CA LEU A 218 11.66 -18.22 -46.29
C LEU A 218 12.11 -17.14 -45.28
N PHE A 219 12.84 -16.15 -45.77
CA PHE A 219 13.20 -14.91 -45.08
C PHE A 219 13.38 -13.81 -46.12
N TYR A 220 13.12 -12.55 -45.81
CA TYR A 220 13.42 -11.46 -46.74
C TYR A 220 14.92 -11.41 -47.10
N PRO A 221 15.31 -11.34 -48.40
CA PRO A 221 14.47 -11.16 -49.59
C PRO A 221 14.10 -12.46 -50.34
N VAL A 222 14.44 -13.65 -49.83
CA VAL A 222 14.10 -14.97 -50.41
C VAL A 222 12.59 -15.24 -50.24
N SER A 223 11.80 -14.71 -51.17
CA SER A 223 10.33 -14.83 -51.21
C SER A 223 9.77 -14.56 -52.61
N THR A 224 8.49 -14.84 -52.86
CA THR A 224 7.82 -14.58 -54.15
C THR A 224 7.83 -13.10 -54.55
N ASN A 225 7.95 -12.17 -53.58
CA ASN A 225 8.07 -10.73 -53.82
C ASN A 225 9.51 -10.22 -53.92
N GLY A 226 10.51 -11.06 -53.60
CA GLY A 226 11.92 -10.71 -53.70
C GLY A 226 12.28 -9.42 -52.94
N LYS A 227 13.16 -8.61 -53.54
CA LYS A 227 13.54 -7.28 -53.01
C LYS A 227 12.41 -6.25 -53.04
N ARG A 228 11.31 -6.49 -53.78
CA ARG A 228 10.17 -5.57 -53.88
C ARG A 228 9.23 -5.66 -52.69
N ALA A 229 9.30 -6.72 -51.89
CA ALA A 229 8.47 -6.98 -50.71
C ALA A 229 8.11 -5.72 -49.86
N PRO A 230 9.05 -4.82 -49.49
CA PRO A 230 8.72 -3.61 -48.70
C PRO A 230 7.76 -2.61 -49.37
N LYS A 231 7.45 -2.80 -50.67
CA LYS A 231 6.58 -1.96 -51.50
C LYS A 231 5.35 -2.72 -52.04
N VAL A 232 5.15 -3.98 -51.63
CA VAL A 232 4.06 -4.83 -52.11
C VAL A 232 3.04 -5.03 -51.00
N TYR A 233 1.78 -4.81 -51.31
CA TYR A 233 0.64 -5.11 -50.45
C TYR A 233 0.21 -6.56 -50.70
N ASN A 234 0.00 -7.34 -49.64
CA ASN A 234 -0.36 -8.75 -49.75
C ASN A 234 -1.73 -9.01 -49.13
N GLU A 235 -2.64 -9.67 -49.84
CA GLU A 235 -3.87 -10.16 -49.20
C GLU A 235 -3.57 -11.29 -48.22
N ILE A 236 -2.73 -12.25 -48.65
CA ILE A 236 -2.23 -13.36 -47.84
C ILE A 236 -0.70 -13.33 -47.82
N SER A 237 -0.06 -13.42 -46.66
CA SER A 237 1.40 -13.54 -46.53
C SER A 237 1.79 -14.67 -45.57
N ILE A 238 2.63 -15.60 -46.02
CA ILE A 238 3.10 -16.72 -45.21
C ILE A 238 4.62 -16.80 -45.35
N ASN A 239 5.34 -16.61 -44.25
CA ASN A 239 6.80 -16.72 -44.26
C ASN A 239 7.30 -17.70 -43.19
N LEU A 240 8.25 -18.57 -43.55
CA LEU A 240 8.77 -19.55 -42.59
C LEU A 240 9.53 -18.89 -41.44
N LEU A 241 10.34 -17.86 -41.71
CA LEU A 241 11.10 -17.12 -40.69
C LEU A 241 10.65 -15.67 -40.61
N TYR A 242 10.91 -14.87 -41.64
CA TYR A 242 10.78 -13.41 -41.56
C TYR A 242 10.13 -12.80 -42.80
N GLY A 243 9.00 -12.12 -42.60
CA GLY A 243 8.22 -11.44 -43.65
C GLY A 243 8.46 -9.92 -43.71
N VAL A 244 8.50 -9.36 -44.91
CA VAL A 244 8.50 -7.90 -45.11
C VAL A 244 7.42 -7.55 -46.13
N SER A 245 6.60 -6.53 -45.85
CA SER A 245 5.51 -6.11 -46.74
C SER A 245 5.24 -4.60 -46.64
N ALA A 246 4.55 -4.03 -47.63
CA ALA A 246 3.97 -2.69 -47.54
C ALA A 246 2.62 -2.67 -46.83
N GLY A 247 2.01 -3.84 -46.59
CA GLY A 247 0.74 -3.99 -45.91
C GLY A 247 0.19 -5.42 -46.05
N VAL A 248 -0.77 -5.74 -45.19
CA VAL A 248 -1.48 -7.02 -45.18
C VAL A 248 -2.98 -6.75 -45.23
N GLY A 249 -3.70 -7.45 -46.11
CA GLY A 249 -5.14 -7.27 -46.31
C GLY A 249 -6.03 -8.19 -45.49
N SER A 250 -5.68 -9.48 -45.43
CA SER A 250 -6.58 -10.49 -44.88
C SER A 250 -5.88 -11.41 -43.88
N PHE A 251 -4.70 -11.94 -44.21
CA PHE A 251 -4.05 -12.97 -43.40
C PHE A 251 -2.52 -12.92 -43.48
N GLU A 252 -1.84 -12.98 -42.33
CA GLU A 252 -0.39 -13.12 -42.24
C GLU A 252 0.03 -14.10 -41.13
N VAL A 253 0.96 -15.01 -41.45
CA VAL A 253 1.63 -15.87 -40.48
C VAL A 253 3.14 -15.89 -40.77
N ASN A 254 3.95 -15.61 -39.74
CA ASN A 254 5.41 -15.72 -39.83
C ASN A 254 5.99 -16.54 -38.67
N GLY A 255 6.95 -17.42 -38.96
CA GLY A 255 7.55 -18.25 -37.90
C GLY A 255 8.34 -17.45 -36.86
N LEU A 256 9.04 -16.38 -37.23
CA LEU A 256 9.73 -15.49 -36.28
C LEU A 256 9.08 -14.10 -36.23
N GLY A 257 8.88 -13.43 -37.36
CA GLY A 257 8.31 -12.08 -37.30
C GLY A 257 8.13 -11.37 -38.62
N SER A 258 7.67 -10.13 -38.54
CA SER A 258 7.46 -9.30 -39.71
C SER A 258 7.79 -7.82 -39.51
N ALA A 259 8.15 -7.15 -40.61
CA ALA A 259 8.19 -5.70 -40.73
C ALA A 259 7.25 -5.20 -41.82
N ILE A 260 6.28 -4.36 -41.45
CA ILE A 260 5.20 -3.89 -42.32
C ILE A 260 5.25 -2.37 -42.44
N ASN A 261 5.41 -1.86 -43.66
CA ASN A 261 5.50 -0.42 -43.93
C ASN A 261 4.13 0.29 -44.07
N GLY A 262 3.04 -0.41 -43.75
CA GLY A 262 1.68 0.12 -43.85
C GLY A 262 0.71 -0.59 -42.91
N ASN A 263 -0.54 -0.70 -43.34
CA ASN A 263 -1.61 -1.22 -42.49
C ASN A 263 -1.63 -2.75 -42.46
N ILE A 264 -2.03 -3.28 -41.31
CA ILE A 264 -2.27 -4.70 -41.08
C ILE A 264 -3.77 -4.89 -40.89
N ASN A 265 -4.41 -5.48 -41.88
CA ASN A 265 -5.84 -5.77 -41.86
C ASN A 265 -6.05 -7.29 -41.74
N GLY A 266 -7.11 -7.69 -41.03
CA GLY A 266 -7.48 -9.10 -40.88
C GLY A 266 -6.72 -9.78 -39.73
N PHE A 267 -6.11 -10.93 -39.99
CA PHE A 267 -5.43 -11.75 -38.99
C PHE A 267 -3.91 -11.73 -39.18
N GLN A 268 -3.16 -11.54 -38.10
CA GLN A 268 -1.71 -11.67 -38.08
C GLN A 268 -1.23 -12.48 -36.86
N ALA A 269 -0.36 -13.45 -37.08
CA ALA A 269 0.34 -14.17 -36.02
C ALA A 269 1.85 -14.30 -36.30
N ASN A 270 2.67 -14.00 -35.30
CA ASN A 270 4.13 -14.08 -35.38
C ASN A 270 4.71 -14.87 -34.20
N GLY A 271 5.79 -15.63 -34.42
CA GLY A 271 6.45 -16.36 -33.33
C GLY A 271 7.11 -15.45 -32.28
N ILE A 272 7.82 -14.41 -32.70
CA ILE A 272 8.55 -13.48 -31.82
C ILE A 272 7.92 -12.09 -31.86
N GLY A 273 7.87 -11.45 -33.02
CA GLY A 273 7.41 -10.07 -33.06
C GLY A 273 6.95 -9.50 -34.38
N SER A 274 6.11 -8.49 -34.28
CA SER A 274 5.54 -7.71 -35.38
C SER A 274 5.89 -6.24 -35.24
N PHE A 275 6.46 -5.65 -36.29
CA PHE A 275 6.82 -4.23 -36.33
C PHE A 275 6.12 -3.55 -37.51
N GLY A 276 5.16 -2.68 -37.23
CA GLY A 276 4.37 -1.98 -38.24
C GLY A 276 4.51 -0.46 -38.17
N THR A 277 4.51 0.21 -39.32
CA THR A 277 4.44 1.69 -39.35
C THR A 277 3.01 2.21 -39.47
N GLY A 278 2.05 1.38 -39.91
CA GLY A 278 0.65 1.76 -40.06
C GLY A 278 -0.25 1.30 -38.90
N ASN A 279 -1.55 1.22 -39.20
CA ASN A 279 -2.59 0.83 -38.26
C ASN A 279 -2.86 -0.68 -38.29
N VAL A 280 -3.40 -1.20 -37.19
CA VAL A 280 -3.95 -2.56 -37.12
C VAL A 280 -5.47 -2.48 -37.14
N LYS A 281 -6.11 -3.24 -38.04
CA LYS A 281 -7.56 -3.45 -38.07
C LYS A 281 -7.86 -4.94 -38.10
N GLY A 282 -8.21 -5.52 -36.96
CA GLY A 282 -8.46 -6.96 -36.82
C GLY A 282 -7.73 -7.57 -35.63
N PHE A 283 -7.06 -8.71 -35.85
CA PHE A 283 -6.35 -9.47 -34.83
C PHE A 283 -4.85 -9.48 -35.11
N GLN A 284 -4.05 -9.11 -34.12
CA GLN A 284 -2.59 -9.20 -34.18
C GLN A 284 -2.05 -9.90 -32.93
N ALA A 285 -1.28 -10.97 -33.11
CA ALA A 285 -0.60 -11.65 -32.03
C ALA A 285 0.88 -11.93 -32.32
N SER A 286 1.71 -11.82 -31.27
CA SER A 286 3.12 -12.19 -31.31
C SER A 286 3.54 -12.91 -30.03
N GLY A 287 4.50 -13.84 -30.09
CA GLY A 287 4.99 -14.49 -28.88
C GLY A 287 5.67 -13.54 -27.89
N VAL A 288 6.33 -12.48 -28.36
CA VAL A 288 7.03 -11.51 -27.49
C VAL A 288 6.49 -10.10 -27.64
N ILE A 289 6.53 -9.51 -28.84
CA ILE A 289 6.26 -8.07 -29.01
C ILE A 289 5.41 -7.75 -30.24
N ASN A 290 4.38 -6.91 -30.06
CA ASN A 290 3.78 -6.17 -31.16
C ASN A 290 4.11 -4.69 -30.99
N SER A 291 4.58 -4.04 -32.04
CA SER A 291 4.85 -2.59 -32.03
C SER A 291 4.36 -1.97 -33.32
N VAL A 292 3.41 -1.03 -33.20
CA VAL A 292 2.90 -0.27 -34.35
C VAL A 292 2.97 1.23 -34.12
N ASN A 293 3.35 1.98 -35.16
CA ASN A 293 3.33 3.44 -35.11
C ASN A 293 1.93 4.05 -35.33
N GLY A 294 0.95 3.24 -35.71
CA GLY A 294 -0.44 3.64 -35.79
C GLY A 294 -1.27 3.24 -34.56
N GLY A 295 -2.58 3.27 -34.75
CA GLY A 295 -3.58 2.82 -33.79
C GLY A 295 -4.01 1.38 -34.02
N VAL A 296 -4.65 0.82 -33.00
CA VAL A 296 -5.22 -0.54 -33.05
C VAL A 296 -6.74 -0.45 -33.01
N ASN A 297 -7.40 -1.04 -34.00
CA ASN A 297 -8.85 -1.21 -34.08
C ASN A 297 -9.17 -2.70 -34.12
N GLY A 298 -9.33 -3.31 -32.95
CA GLY A 298 -9.50 -4.75 -32.79
C GLY A 298 -8.73 -5.31 -31.59
N PHE A 299 -8.09 -6.46 -31.76
CA PHE A 299 -7.39 -7.18 -30.68
C PHE A 299 -5.88 -7.26 -30.95
N GLN A 300 -5.08 -7.01 -29.90
CA GLN A 300 -3.63 -7.11 -29.95
C GLN A 300 -3.13 -7.91 -28.75
N ALA A 301 -2.38 -8.99 -28.97
CA ALA A 301 -1.86 -9.84 -27.91
C ALA A 301 -0.36 -10.14 -28.04
N ALA A 302 0.35 -10.06 -26.92
CA ALA A 302 1.77 -10.39 -26.88
C ALA A 302 2.14 -11.15 -25.60
N GLY A 303 3.08 -12.09 -25.67
CA GLY A 303 3.59 -12.74 -24.46
C GLY A 303 4.35 -11.79 -23.55
N PHE A 304 4.95 -10.71 -24.08
CA PHE A 304 5.64 -9.70 -23.27
C PHE A 304 5.02 -8.30 -23.42
N MET A 305 5.03 -7.71 -24.63
CA MET A 305 4.74 -6.28 -24.81
C MET A 305 3.88 -5.96 -26.04
N ASN A 306 2.87 -5.09 -25.86
CA ASN A 306 2.21 -4.41 -26.97
C ASN A 306 2.50 -2.90 -26.94
N VAL A 307 2.77 -2.32 -28.11
CA VAL A 307 2.98 -0.87 -28.28
C VAL A 307 2.10 -0.36 -29.43
N ALA A 308 1.29 0.65 -29.15
CA ALA A 308 0.56 1.44 -30.15
C ALA A 308 0.83 2.93 -29.92
N GLN A 309 1.13 3.67 -30.99
CA GLN A 309 1.51 5.08 -30.89
C GLN A 309 0.32 6.04 -31.11
N ASP A 310 -0.77 5.57 -31.74
CA ASP A 310 -1.93 6.39 -32.06
C ASP A 310 -3.24 5.81 -31.49
N SER A 311 -4.32 6.56 -31.64
CA SER A 311 -5.63 6.32 -31.05
C SER A 311 -6.32 5.12 -31.68
N GLY A 312 -7.14 4.42 -30.91
CA GLY A 312 -7.79 3.21 -31.41
C GLY A 312 -8.90 2.64 -30.52
N LYS A 313 -9.72 1.80 -31.15
CA LYS A 313 -10.72 0.95 -30.48
C LYS A 313 -10.10 -0.42 -30.23
N ALA A 314 -9.34 -0.54 -29.15
CA ALA A 314 -8.44 -1.66 -28.94
C ALA A 314 -8.71 -2.42 -27.65
N SER A 315 -8.63 -3.74 -27.79
CA SER A 315 -8.57 -4.73 -26.74
C SER A 315 -7.14 -5.29 -26.71
N GLN A 316 -6.34 -4.92 -25.72
CA GLN A 316 -4.92 -5.27 -25.66
C GLN A 316 -4.64 -6.19 -24.47
N ALA A 317 -3.88 -7.27 -24.71
CA ALA A 317 -3.48 -8.22 -23.68
C ALA A 317 -1.97 -8.50 -23.78
N ALA A 318 -1.23 -8.34 -22.68
CA ALA A 318 0.20 -8.59 -22.65
C ALA A 318 0.60 -9.38 -21.39
N GLY A 319 1.56 -10.29 -21.50
CA GLY A 319 2.10 -10.98 -20.31
C GLY A 319 2.84 -10.02 -19.38
N PHE A 320 3.50 -8.98 -19.90
CA PHE A 320 4.19 -7.98 -19.07
C PHE A 320 3.58 -6.58 -19.19
N MET A 321 3.53 -5.96 -20.37
CA MET A 321 3.06 -4.58 -20.48
C MET A 321 2.35 -4.18 -21.77
N ASN A 322 1.38 -3.26 -21.66
CA ASN A 322 0.82 -2.53 -22.80
C ASN A 322 1.22 -1.06 -22.74
N ILE A 323 1.64 -0.48 -23.87
CA ILE A 323 1.92 0.94 -24.05
C ILE A 323 0.99 1.47 -25.13
N ASN A 324 0.21 2.51 -24.80
CA ASN A 324 -0.61 3.21 -25.79
C ASN A 324 -0.54 4.73 -25.64
N ASN A 325 0.03 5.40 -26.64
CA ASN A 325 0.21 6.85 -26.60
C ASN A 325 -1.05 7.63 -26.99
N GLY A 326 -1.89 7.07 -27.87
CA GLY A 326 -3.13 7.70 -28.32
C GLY A 326 -4.34 7.44 -27.42
N ALA A 327 -5.47 8.08 -27.75
CA ALA A 327 -6.73 7.87 -27.06
C ALA A 327 -7.28 6.46 -27.31
N GLN A 328 -7.79 5.80 -26.28
CA GLN A 328 -8.26 4.43 -26.38
C GLN A 328 -9.70 4.26 -25.96
N ILE A 329 -10.44 3.48 -26.74
CA ILE A 329 -11.74 2.93 -26.35
C ILE A 329 -11.60 1.42 -26.29
N GLY A 330 -11.79 0.81 -25.12
CA GLY A 330 -11.67 -0.64 -24.95
C GLY A 330 -10.97 -1.03 -23.66
N PHE A 331 -10.29 -2.18 -23.66
CA PHE A 331 -9.62 -2.71 -22.47
C PHE A 331 -8.12 -2.92 -22.68
N GLN A 332 -7.36 -2.75 -21.60
CA GLN A 332 -5.94 -3.10 -21.53
C GLN A 332 -5.73 -4.03 -20.33
N ALA A 333 -5.15 -5.20 -20.58
CA ALA A 333 -4.81 -6.19 -19.56
C ALA A 333 -3.32 -6.54 -19.65
N ALA A 334 -2.60 -6.43 -18.54
CA ALA A 334 -1.17 -6.73 -18.47
C ALA A 334 -0.82 -7.51 -17.21
N GLY A 335 0.10 -8.46 -17.29
CA GLY A 335 0.59 -9.15 -16.09
C GLY A 335 1.33 -8.22 -15.13
N PHE A 336 2.03 -7.19 -15.64
CA PHE A 336 2.74 -6.22 -14.79
C PHE A 336 2.18 -4.80 -14.89
N MET A 337 2.17 -4.16 -16.07
CA MET A 337 1.79 -2.74 -16.15
C MET A 337 1.09 -2.31 -17.45
N ASN A 338 0.18 -1.33 -17.35
CA ASN A 338 -0.35 -0.60 -18.50
C ASN A 338 0.07 0.87 -18.43
N ILE A 339 0.61 1.39 -19.53
CA ILE A 339 1.03 2.79 -19.67
C ILE A 339 0.24 3.42 -20.81
N GLY A 340 -0.35 4.60 -20.56
CA GLY A 340 -0.83 5.42 -21.67
C GLY A 340 -0.75 6.92 -21.44
N LEU A 341 -0.63 7.67 -22.53
CA LEU A 341 -0.43 9.12 -22.48
C LEU A 341 -1.76 9.88 -22.59
N ASP A 342 -2.60 9.56 -23.57
CA ASP A 342 -3.89 10.25 -23.75
C ASP A 342 -4.99 9.67 -22.84
N SER A 343 -6.24 9.70 -23.27
CA SER A 343 -7.44 9.33 -22.51
C SER A 343 -7.88 7.89 -22.79
N LEU A 344 -8.46 7.24 -21.80
CA LEU A 344 -9.02 5.89 -21.89
C LEU A 344 -10.52 5.96 -21.58
N THR A 345 -11.34 5.41 -22.47
CA THR A 345 -12.73 5.03 -22.16
C THR A 345 -12.82 3.51 -22.12
N GLY A 346 -13.00 2.94 -20.92
CA GLY A 346 -13.05 1.49 -20.72
C GLY A 346 -12.28 1.04 -19.47
N ALA A 347 -11.51 -0.05 -19.56
CA ALA A 347 -10.89 -0.68 -18.40
C ALA A 347 -9.37 -0.87 -18.56
N GLN A 348 -8.63 -0.67 -17.47
CA GLN A 348 -7.19 -0.90 -17.37
C GLN A 348 -6.91 -1.85 -16.21
N ILE A 349 -6.34 -3.02 -16.48
CA ILE A 349 -6.12 -4.08 -15.49
C ILE A 349 -4.66 -4.50 -15.54
N ALA A 350 -3.96 -4.42 -14.41
CA ALA A 350 -2.55 -4.78 -14.30
C ALA A 350 -2.26 -5.57 -13.02
N GLY A 351 -1.26 -6.46 -13.05
CA GLY A 351 -0.80 -7.10 -11.81
C GLY A 351 -0.13 -6.12 -10.85
N PHE A 352 0.53 -5.06 -11.36
CA PHE A 352 1.26 -4.10 -10.51
C PHE A 352 0.77 -2.65 -10.69
N LEU A 353 0.85 -2.08 -11.90
CA LEU A 353 0.64 -0.64 -12.13
C LEU A 353 -0.25 -0.33 -13.35
N ASN A 354 -1.22 0.56 -13.17
CA ASN A 354 -1.83 1.29 -14.29
C ASN A 354 -1.47 2.77 -14.20
N THR A 355 -0.97 3.34 -15.30
CA THR A 355 -0.74 4.78 -15.43
C THR A 355 -1.38 5.34 -16.69
N ARG A 356 -2.15 6.41 -16.54
CA ARG A 356 -2.74 7.18 -17.63
C ARG A 356 -2.43 8.65 -17.41
N HIS A 357 -1.73 9.30 -18.33
CA HIS A 357 -1.49 10.74 -18.18
C HIS A 357 -2.76 11.55 -18.48
N GLY A 358 -3.67 11.05 -19.31
CA GLY A 358 -4.96 11.69 -19.59
C GLY A 358 -6.11 11.24 -18.68
N ASN A 359 -7.32 11.44 -19.20
CA ASN A 359 -8.58 11.12 -18.51
C ASN A 359 -8.91 9.63 -18.63
N VAL A 360 -9.38 9.03 -17.54
CA VAL A 360 -9.97 7.69 -17.55
C VAL A 360 -11.46 7.80 -17.31
N LYS A 361 -12.27 7.28 -18.23
CA LYS A 361 -13.71 7.07 -18.07
C LYS A 361 -13.97 5.57 -18.01
N GLY A 362 -14.12 5.05 -16.80
CA GLY A 362 -14.26 3.62 -16.54
C GLY A 362 -13.46 3.16 -15.32
N ALA A 363 -12.80 2.01 -15.39
CA ALA A 363 -12.15 1.37 -14.25
C ALA A 363 -10.64 1.19 -14.42
N GLN A 364 -9.87 1.45 -13.37
CA GLN A 364 -8.47 1.03 -13.25
C GLN A 364 -8.34 0.07 -12.07
N VAL A 365 -7.76 -1.10 -12.31
CA VAL A 365 -7.54 -2.16 -11.30
C VAL A 365 -6.10 -2.62 -11.35
N ALA A 366 -5.39 -2.49 -10.24
CA ALA A 366 -3.98 -2.86 -10.13
C ALA A 366 -3.70 -3.59 -8.82
N GLY A 367 -2.70 -4.49 -8.78
CA GLY A 367 -2.27 -5.08 -7.51
C GLY A 367 -1.63 -4.04 -6.58
N PHE A 368 -0.88 -3.06 -7.11
CA PHE A 368 -0.18 -2.07 -6.29
C PHE A 368 -0.69 -0.64 -6.47
N MET A 369 -0.74 -0.12 -7.70
CA MET A 369 -0.98 1.31 -7.92
C MET A 369 -1.80 1.65 -9.18
N ASN A 370 -2.69 2.64 -9.05
CA ASN A 370 -3.34 3.32 -10.18
C ASN A 370 -3.06 4.83 -10.17
N VAL A 371 -2.68 5.37 -11.33
CA VAL A 371 -2.48 6.82 -11.54
C VAL A 371 -3.24 7.29 -12.77
N ALA A 372 -4.00 8.37 -12.64
CA ALA A 372 -4.66 9.07 -13.73
C ALA A 372 -4.55 10.60 -13.55
N ALA A 373 -4.74 11.40 -14.60
CA ALA A 373 -4.98 12.84 -14.39
C ALA A 373 -6.39 13.07 -13.84
N ASN A 374 -7.40 12.50 -14.48
CA ASN A 374 -8.78 12.53 -14.01
C ASN A 374 -9.41 11.14 -14.16
N ASN A 375 -10.28 10.78 -13.22
CA ASN A 375 -10.99 9.50 -13.26
C ASN A 375 -12.51 9.70 -13.10
N GLN A 376 -13.28 9.17 -14.04
CA GLN A 376 -14.73 9.08 -13.97
C GLN A 376 -15.10 7.60 -13.91
N GLY A 377 -15.25 7.06 -12.71
CA GLY A 377 -15.49 5.64 -12.47
C GLY A 377 -14.74 5.15 -11.22
N ALA A 378 -13.95 4.09 -11.34
CA ALA A 378 -13.33 3.42 -10.20
C ALA A 378 -11.81 3.30 -10.34
N GLN A 379 -11.10 3.48 -9.22
CA GLN A 379 -9.70 3.09 -9.06
C GLN A 379 -9.59 2.11 -7.88
N VAL A 380 -9.12 0.89 -8.15
CA VAL A 380 -8.93 -0.16 -7.14
C VAL A 380 -7.48 -0.62 -7.17
N ALA A 381 -6.75 -0.39 -6.09
CA ALA A 381 -5.36 -0.78 -5.96
C ALA A 381 -5.10 -1.36 -4.57
N GLY A 382 -4.21 -2.35 -4.46
CA GLY A 382 -3.82 -2.87 -3.14
C GLY A 382 -3.18 -1.80 -2.26
N PHE A 383 -2.44 -0.84 -2.83
CA PHE A 383 -1.75 0.19 -2.07
C PHE A 383 -2.18 1.62 -2.42
N TYR A 384 -1.95 2.12 -3.63
CA TYR A 384 -2.05 3.56 -3.92
C TYR A 384 -2.93 3.91 -5.12
N ASN A 385 -3.93 4.78 -4.90
CA ASN A 385 -4.70 5.41 -5.97
C ASN A 385 -4.46 6.92 -6.00
N LYS A 386 -4.12 7.46 -7.18
CA LYS A 386 -3.89 8.89 -7.38
C LYS A 386 -4.65 9.43 -8.59
N THR A 387 -5.28 10.57 -8.40
CA THR A 387 -5.88 11.37 -9.48
C THR A 387 -5.91 12.86 -9.09
N GLN A 388 -6.11 13.77 -10.04
CA GLN A 388 -6.43 15.17 -9.70
C GLN A 388 -7.91 15.26 -9.36
N ASP A 389 -8.78 14.91 -10.32
CA ASP A 389 -10.22 14.89 -10.10
C ASP A 389 -10.76 13.47 -10.18
N ILE A 390 -11.67 13.12 -9.28
CA ILE A 390 -12.44 11.89 -9.37
C ILE A 390 -13.94 12.13 -9.23
N LYS A 391 -14.70 11.54 -10.16
CA LYS A 391 -16.15 11.33 -10.04
C LYS A 391 -16.39 9.82 -9.95
N GLY A 392 -16.53 9.30 -8.72
CA GLY A 392 -16.67 7.88 -8.46
C GLY A 392 -15.89 7.42 -7.22
N SER A 393 -15.23 6.27 -7.31
CA SER A 393 -14.69 5.58 -6.12
C SER A 393 -13.19 5.29 -6.19
N GLN A 394 -12.49 5.45 -5.06
CA GLN A 394 -11.12 4.93 -4.88
C GLN A 394 -11.09 3.90 -3.75
N VAL A 395 -10.44 2.76 -3.96
CA VAL A 395 -10.27 1.70 -2.96
C VAL A 395 -8.82 1.26 -2.92
N GLY A 396 -8.18 1.39 -1.75
CA GLY A 396 -6.78 1.01 -1.52
C GLY A 396 -6.27 1.56 -0.20
N VAL A 397 -5.07 1.14 0.25
CA VAL A 397 -4.51 1.63 1.53
C VAL A 397 -4.41 3.16 1.56
N LEU A 398 -3.95 3.76 0.45
CA LEU A 398 -3.73 5.19 0.28
C LEU A 398 -4.53 5.72 -0.91
N ASN A 399 -5.50 6.60 -0.65
CA ASN A 399 -6.24 7.29 -1.70
C ASN A 399 -5.92 8.78 -1.68
N MET A 400 -5.54 9.33 -2.84
CA MET A 400 -5.17 10.73 -2.98
C MET A 400 -5.86 11.36 -4.19
N ALA A 401 -6.57 12.46 -3.94
CA ALA A 401 -7.16 13.27 -4.99
C ALA A 401 -7.15 14.76 -4.63
N ARG A 402 -7.22 15.64 -5.63
CA ARG A 402 -7.46 17.07 -5.40
C ARG A 402 -8.94 17.32 -5.19
N ASN A 403 -9.79 16.97 -6.16
CA ASN A 403 -11.23 17.13 -6.06
C ASN A 403 -11.94 15.78 -6.17
N ILE A 404 -12.86 15.52 -5.25
CA ILE A 404 -13.58 14.24 -5.17
C ILE A 404 -15.08 14.49 -5.20
N SER A 405 -15.78 13.78 -6.07
CA SER A 405 -17.23 13.61 -6.04
C SER A 405 -17.53 12.12 -6.00
N GLY A 406 -17.75 11.57 -4.80
CA GLY A 406 -17.94 10.14 -4.59
C GLY A 406 -17.33 9.62 -3.29
N VAL A 407 -16.72 8.43 -3.31
CA VAL A 407 -16.30 7.72 -2.09
C VAL A 407 -14.82 7.33 -2.17
N GLN A 408 -14.07 7.51 -1.08
CA GLN A 408 -12.76 6.87 -0.92
C GLN A 408 -12.87 5.84 0.21
N ILE A 409 -12.26 4.67 0.03
CA ILE A 409 -12.18 3.62 1.05
C ILE A 409 -10.72 3.22 1.17
N GLY A 410 -10.12 3.49 2.32
CA GLY A 410 -8.72 3.20 2.54
C GLY A 410 -8.29 3.41 3.97
N VAL A 411 -7.06 3.05 4.30
CA VAL A 411 -6.50 3.35 5.62
C VAL A 411 -6.31 4.86 5.75
N PHE A 412 -5.73 5.48 4.72
CA PHE A 412 -5.51 6.91 4.64
C PHE A 412 -6.13 7.51 3.38
N ASN A 413 -6.92 8.56 3.57
CA ASN A 413 -7.58 9.29 2.49
C ASN A 413 -7.19 10.77 2.52
N PHE A 414 -6.76 11.30 1.39
CA PHE A 414 -6.32 12.69 1.26
C PHE A 414 -7.08 13.39 0.13
N ALA A 415 -7.64 14.56 0.46
CA ALA A 415 -8.38 15.40 -0.47
C ALA A 415 -8.11 16.90 -0.25
N ASP A 416 -7.94 17.67 -1.34
CA ASP A 416 -7.99 19.13 -1.23
C ASP A 416 -9.44 19.62 -1.10
N THR A 417 -10.39 19.09 -1.88
CA THR A 417 -11.81 19.43 -1.83
C THR A 417 -12.65 18.16 -2.03
N ILE A 418 -13.72 18.00 -1.25
CA ILE A 418 -14.58 16.81 -1.36
C ILE A 418 -16.08 17.16 -1.36
N GLY A 419 -16.80 16.58 -2.30
CA GLY A 419 -18.25 16.42 -2.34
C GLY A 419 -18.60 14.94 -2.25
N GLY A 420 -18.26 14.31 -1.12
CA GLY A 420 -18.18 12.85 -1.01
C GLY A 420 -17.92 12.35 0.40
N ILE A 421 -17.56 11.08 0.54
CA ILE A 421 -17.29 10.43 1.83
C ILE A 421 -15.94 9.68 1.76
N PRO A 422 -14.92 10.12 2.52
CA PRO A 422 -13.66 9.39 2.66
C PRO A 422 -13.69 8.52 3.93
N ILE A 423 -13.83 7.21 3.76
CA ILE A 423 -13.90 6.22 4.84
C ILE A 423 -12.52 5.64 5.08
N GLY A 424 -12.00 5.79 6.29
CA GLY A 424 -10.68 5.29 6.67
C GLY A 424 -10.30 5.55 8.12
N LEU A 425 -9.11 5.07 8.52
CA LEU A 425 -8.53 5.37 9.84
C LEU A 425 -8.14 6.85 9.96
N LEU A 426 -7.75 7.46 8.85
CA LEU A 426 -7.47 8.89 8.80
C LEU A 426 -7.88 9.48 7.45
N SER A 427 -8.81 10.43 7.50
CA SER A 427 -9.26 11.18 6.33
C SER A 427 -8.96 12.66 6.47
N ILE A 428 -8.00 13.16 5.69
CA ILE A 428 -7.62 14.58 5.67
C ILE A 428 -8.22 15.28 4.46
N VAL A 429 -9.13 16.21 4.74
CA VAL A 429 -9.82 17.03 3.75
C VAL A 429 -9.54 18.51 4.01
N LYS A 430 -9.06 19.27 3.02
CA LYS A 430 -8.77 20.71 3.18
C LYS A 430 -10.00 21.60 3.12
N LYS A 431 -10.74 21.58 2.01
CA LYS A 431 -11.92 22.41 1.74
C LYS A 431 -13.17 21.55 1.80
N GLY A 432 -14.19 22.02 2.51
CA GLY A 432 -15.40 21.23 2.81
C GLY A 432 -15.18 20.11 3.84
N GLY A 433 -14.00 20.06 4.46
CA GLY A 433 -13.70 19.12 5.54
C GLY A 433 -14.38 19.50 6.85
N TYR A 434 -14.63 18.49 7.68
CA TYR A 434 -15.06 18.64 9.06
C TYR A 434 -13.84 18.63 9.97
N ARG A 435 -13.65 19.70 10.72
CA ARG A 435 -12.52 19.90 11.65
C ARG A 435 -13.05 20.59 12.89
N LYS A 436 -13.05 19.90 14.03
CA LYS A 436 -13.55 20.47 15.29
C LYS A 436 -12.69 20.06 16.48
N PHE A 437 -12.45 21.02 17.35
CA PHE A 437 -12.04 20.76 18.72
C PHE A 437 -13.29 20.70 19.60
N GLU A 438 -13.34 19.71 20.48
CA GLU A 438 -14.42 19.47 21.41
C GLU A 438 -13.83 19.36 22.81
N VAL A 439 -14.46 20.04 23.76
CA VAL A 439 -14.19 19.89 25.19
C VAL A 439 -15.48 19.36 25.80
N LEU A 440 -15.39 18.21 26.46
CA LEU A 440 -16.50 17.46 27.04
C LEU A 440 -16.16 17.17 28.50
N GLY A 441 -17.15 17.25 29.38
CA GLY A 441 -17.12 16.58 30.69
C GLY A 441 -18.22 15.53 30.74
N SER A 442 -17.92 14.35 31.26
CA SER A 442 -18.88 13.27 31.49
C SER A 442 -18.60 12.56 32.81
N GLU A 443 -19.47 11.63 33.18
CA GLU A 443 -19.35 10.77 34.35
C GLU A 443 -18.09 9.88 34.30
N THR A 444 -17.78 9.30 33.12
CA THR A 444 -16.59 8.45 32.93
C THR A 444 -15.29 9.25 32.79
N LEU A 445 -15.32 10.38 32.08
CA LEU A 445 -14.17 11.26 31.87
C LEU A 445 -14.58 12.67 32.27
N ASN A 446 -14.21 13.08 33.48
CA ASN A 446 -14.56 14.39 34.03
C ASN A 446 -14.08 15.55 33.14
N ALA A 447 -12.93 15.37 32.47
CA ALA A 447 -12.45 16.27 31.44
C ALA A 447 -11.96 15.49 30.22
N ASN A 448 -12.43 15.83 29.03
CA ASN A 448 -12.05 15.19 27.78
C ASN A 448 -11.90 16.23 26.67
N ILE A 449 -10.78 16.17 25.96
CA ILE A 449 -10.51 16.99 24.78
C ILE A 449 -10.47 16.05 23.57
N ALA A 450 -11.25 16.37 22.54
CA ALA A 450 -11.28 15.59 21.31
C ALA A 450 -11.08 16.47 20.08
N TYR A 451 -10.37 15.91 19.10
CA TYR A 451 -10.23 16.47 17.76
C TYR A 451 -10.93 15.58 16.74
N LYS A 452 -11.89 16.17 16.02
CA LYS A 452 -12.67 15.51 14.97
C LYS A 452 -12.17 15.97 13.60
N ILE A 453 -11.83 15.03 12.72
CA ILE A 453 -11.30 15.31 11.37
C ILE A 453 -11.92 14.40 10.31
N GLY A 454 -12.31 14.94 9.16
CA GLY A 454 -12.87 14.17 8.03
C GLY A 454 -13.90 14.97 7.25
N VAL A 455 -15.12 14.45 7.13
CA VAL A 455 -16.29 15.16 6.57
C VAL A 455 -17.50 14.97 7.49
N PRO A 456 -18.55 15.81 7.43
CA PRO A 456 -19.71 15.65 8.33
C PRO A 456 -20.35 14.25 8.27
N LYS A 457 -20.38 13.63 7.08
CA LYS A 457 -20.95 12.30 6.90
C LYS A 457 -20.11 11.16 7.50
N PHE A 458 -18.80 11.36 7.65
CA PHE A 458 -17.86 10.41 8.27
C PHE A 458 -16.60 11.16 8.70
N TYR A 459 -16.29 11.13 10.00
CA TYR A 459 -15.08 11.72 10.55
C TYR A 459 -14.43 10.80 11.56
N ASN A 460 -13.11 10.89 11.66
CA ASN A 460 -12.30 10.30 12.71
C ASN A 460 -12.32 11.23 13.93
N ILE A 461 -12.23 10.63 15.11
CA ILE A 461 -12.18 11.32 16.40
C ILE A 461 -10.94 10.82 17.12
N PHE A 462 -10.12 11.73 17.62
CA PHE A 462 -9.00 11.43 18.49
C PHE A 462 -9.20 12.20 19.79
N SER A 463 -9.05 11.54 20.93
CA SER A 463 -9.33 12.15 22.22
C SER A 463 -8.27 11.84 23.27
N VAL A 464 -8.13 12.77 24.20
CA VAL A 464 -7.37 12.60 25.44
C VAL A 464 -8.28 13.07 26.57
N GLY A 465 -8.35 12.31 27.65
CA GLY A 465 -9.20 12.64 28.78
C GLY A 465 -8.57 12.28 30.11
N ALA A 466 -9.16 12.80 31.17
CA ALA A 466 -8.82 12.51 32.54
C ALA A 466 -10.08 12.22 33.35
N GLN A 467 -9.97 11.25 34.26
CA GLN A 467 -10.93 10.96 35.30
C GLN A 467 -10.32 11.38 36.64
N PHE A 468 -11.02 12.23 37.38
CA PHE A 468 -10.67 12.66 38.73
C PHE A 468 -11.58 11.94 39.72
N ASN A 469 -11.09 10.86 40.34
CA ASN A 469 -11.76 10.26 41.50
C ASN A 469 -11.00 10.68 42.77
N SER A 470 -11.66 10.65 43.92
CA SER A 470 -11.23 11.25 45.20
C SER A 470 -9.79 10.93 45.61
N ASN A 471 -9.24 9.78 45.17
CA ASN A 471 -7.87 9.34 45.45
C ASN A 471 -7.05 8.94 44.21
N THR A 472 -7.58 9.02 42.98
CA THR A 472 -6.86 8.57 41.77
C THR A 472 -7.11 9.47 40.57
N LEU A 473 -6.03 9.90 39.90
CA LEU A 473 -6.07 10.55 38.59
C LEU A 473 -5.82 9.49 37.52
N ARG A 474 -6.82 9.19 36.69
CA ARG A 474 -6.67 8.29 35.54
C ARG A 474 -6.64 9.09 34.25
N GLN A 475 -5.81 8.68 33.31
CA GLN A 475 -5.71 9.31 31.99
C GLN A 475 -6.25 8.34 30.94
N ALA A 476 -6.85 8.87 29.87
CA ALA A 476 -7.37 8.06 28.78
C ALA A 476 -6.95 8.64 27.44
N VAL A 477 -6.58 7.77 26.50
CA VAL A 477 -6.45 8.11 25.07
C VAL A 477 -7.52 7.36 24.32
N GLY A 478 -8.15 8.01 23.35
CA GLY A 478 -9.23 7.40 22.58
C GLY A 478 -9.16 7.71 21.10
N ALA A 479 -9.71 6.78 20.33
CA ALA A 479 -9.91 6.92 18.91
C ALA A 479 -11.31 6.41 18.54
N GLY A 480 -11.90 7.01 17.52
CA GLY A 480 -13.24 6.67 17.12
C GLY A 480 -13.64 7.23 15.78
N ILE A 481 -14.90 6.98 15.44
CA ILE A 481 -15.53 7.48 14.23
C ILE A 481 -16.88 8.08 14.58
N GLY A 482 -17.33 9.03 13.79
CA GLY A 482 -18.65 9.61 13.97
C GLY A 482 -19.28 10.06 12.68
N THR A 483 -20.58 10.35 12.79
CA THR A 483 -21.38 10.91 11.71
C THR A 483 -22.28 12.02 12.22
N LYS A 484 -22.39 13.08 11.44
CA LYS A 484 -23.23 14.23 11.69
C LYS A 484 -24.44 14.17 10.77
N PHE A 485 -25.62 14.09 11.36
CA PHE A 485 -26.88 14.16 10.65
C PHE A 485 -27.27 15.62 10.41
N PRO A 486 -27.62 15.98 9.16
CA PRO A 486 -28.23 17.28 8.90
C PRO A 486 -29.60 17.34 9.57
N THR A 487 -29.88 18.45 10.26
CA THR A 487 -31.21 18.76 10.82
C THR A 487 -31.86 19.85 9.99
N THR A 488 -33.20 19.84 9.89
CA THR A 488 -33.99 20.79 9.07
C THR A 488 -33.76 22.25 9.49
N SER A 489 -33.41 22.51 10.75
CA SER A 489 -33.17 23.85 11.28
C SER A 489 -31.69 24.23 11.21
N SER A 490 -31.37 25.41 10.64
CA SER A 490 -30.01 25.90 10.33
C SER A 490 -29.07 26.11 11.54
N GLY A 491 -29.57 25.99 12.76
CA GLY A 491 -28.80 26.14 14.00
C GLY A 491 -28.57 24.85 14.79
N PHE A 492 -29.20 23.74 14.40
CA PHE A 492 -29.15 22.49 15.17
C PHE A 492 -28.47 21.39 14.38
N SER A 493 -27.81 20.47 15.10
CA SER A 493 -27.36 19.23 14.51
C SER A 493 -27.33 18.10 15.52
N MET A 494 -27.50 16.88 15.01
CA MET A 494 -27.34 15.65 15.77
C MET A 494 -26.10 14.91 15.28
N ASN A 495 -25.30 14.39 16.20
CA ASN A 495 -24.11 13.58 15.90
C ASN A 495 -24.22 12.22 16.60
N LEU A 496 -23.73 11.18 15.95
CA LEU A 496 -23.49 9.87 16.56
C LEU A 496 -21.99 9.59 16.50
N ASP A 497 -21.37 9.41 17.66
CA ASP A 497 -19.95 9.09 17.80
C ASP A 497 -19.78 7.72 18.43
N LEU A 498 -18.89 6.91 17.88
CA LEU A 498 -18.44 5.63 18.43
C LEU A 498 -16.96 5.76 18.77
N MET A 499 -16.59 5.47 20.01
CA MET A 499 -15.23 5.64 20.52
C MET A 499 -14.76 4.38 21.24
N GLY A 500 -13.48 4.08 21.11
CA GLY A 500 -12.73 3.23 22.04
C GLY A 500 -11.69 4.07 22.77
N HIS A 501 -11.50 3.81 24.05
CA HIS A 501 -10.57 4.47 24.95
C HIS A 501 -9.73 3.41 25.67
N LEU A 502 -8.45 3.73 25.86
CA LEU A 502 -7.54 3.00 26.74
C LEU A 502 -7.28 3.87 27.96
N PHE A 503 -7.58 3.34 29.15
CA PHE A 503 -7.32 4.00 30.43
C PHE A 503 -5.98 3.58 31.02
N PHE A 504 -5.25 4.54 31.56
CA PHE A 504 -3.98 4.38 32.26
C PHE A 504 -4.10 4.91 33.68
N ARG A 505 -3.57 4.15 34.64
CA ARG A 505 -3.57 4.51 36.06
C ARG A 505 -2.44 5.48 36.40
N ASP A 506 -1.26 5.25 35.84
CA ASP A 506 -0.06 6.09 35.95
C ASP A 506 0.36 6.59 34.56
N ALA A 507 1.38 7.47 34.46
CA ALA A 507 1.83 8.11 33.22
C ALA A 507 1.90 7.14 32.01
N PHE A 508 1.76 7.63 30.76
CA PHE A 508 1.72 6.86 29.49
C PHE A 508 2.87 5.86 29.26
N SER A 509 2.99 4.84 30.10
CA SER A 509 4.16 3.97 30.22
C SER A 509 3.77 2.49 30.09
N ASP A 510 2.60 2.08 30.59
CA ASP A 510 2.17 0.68 30.55
C ASP A 510 0.93 0.47 29.66
N PHE A 511 1.15 0.22 28.37
CA PHE A 511 0.09 -0.12 27.41
C PHE A 511 -0.49 -1.54 27.59
N GLU A 512 0.26 -2.44 28.22
CA GLU A 512 -0.18 -3.82 28.48
C GLU A 512 -1.22 -3.91 29.61
N GLU A 513 -1.33 -2.90 30.47
CA GLU A 513 -2.26 -2.88 31.61
C GLU A 513 -3.52 -2.04 31.36
N GLY A 514 -3.69 -1.48 30.16
CA GLY A 514 -4.77 -0.55 29.86
C GLY A 514 -6.17 -1.18 29.86
N ILE A 515 -7.11 -0.56 30.59
CA ILE A 515 -8.52 -0.98 30.58
C ILE A 515 -9.19 -0.45 29.31
N GLN A 516 -9.90 -1.33 28.59
CA GLN A 516 -10.59 -0.98 27.36
C GLN A 516 -12.01 -0.49 27.67
N PHE A 517 -12.32 0.72 27.22
CA PHE A 517 -13.63 1.34 27.38
C PHE A 517 -14.17 1.77 26.03
N TYR A 518 -15.37 1.32 25.69
CA TYR A 518 -16.05 1.66 24.45
C TYR A 518 -17.30 2.45 24.76
N ASN A 519 -17.55 3.52 24.02
CA ASN A 519 -18.76 4.30 24.20
C ASN A 519 -19.41 4.71 22.86
N ALA A 520 -20.73 4.69 22.83
CA ALA A 520 -21.56 5.28 21.80
C ALA A 520 -22.22 6.55 22.33
N LYS A 521 -22.02 7.69 21.69
CA LYS A 521 -22.54 9.00 22.11
C LYS A 521 -23.51 9.53 21.06
N ILE A 522 -24.75 9.80 21.47
CA ILE A 522 -25.71 10.58 20.67
C ILE A 522 -25.72 11.99 21.22
N GLN A 523 -25.36 12.97 20.39
CA GLN A 523 -25.19 14.36 20.81
C GLN A 523 -26.07 15.30 20.00
N PHE A 524 -26.75 16.21 20.68
CA PHE A 524 -27.48 17.32 20.09
C PHE A 524 -26.71 18.60 20.32
N SER A 525 -26.42 19.32 19.23
CA SER A 525 -25.64 20.55 19.27
C SER A 525 -26.44 21.72 18.73
N LYS A 526 -26.30 22.90 19.37
CA LYS A 526 -26.85 24.18 18.94
C LYS A 526 -25.70 25.15 18.66
N ASN A 527 -25.64 25.69 17.45
CA ASN A 527 -24.67 26.73 17.09
C ASN A 527 -25.02 28.02 17.84
N ILE A 528 -24.04 28.59 18.54
CA ILE A 528 -24.15 29.90 19.18
C ILE A 528 -23.56 30.98 18.27
N THR A 529 -22.46 30.63 17.61
CA THR A 529 -21.83 31.43 16.55
C THR A 529 -21.60 30.54 15.34
N PRO A 530 -21.20 31.09 14.18
CA PRO A 530 -20.82 30.27 13.02
C PRO A 530 -19.64 29.30 13.27
N LYS A 531 -18.87 29.51 14.35
CA LYS A 531 -17.67 28.72 14.68
C LYS A 531 -17.77 27.94 16.00
N THR A 532 -18.78 28.21 16.83
CA THR A 532 -18.92 27.64 18.18
C THR A 532 -20.32 27.08 18.39
N ALA A 533 -20.41 25.89 18.98
CA ALA A 533 -21.66 25.24 19.33
C ALA A 533 -21.59 24.68 20.75
N PHE A 534 -22.70 24.78 21.49
CA PHE A 534 -22.91 23.96 22.68
C PHE A 534 -23.54 22.65 22.28
N PHE A 535 -23.25 21.59 23.02
CA PHE A 535 -23.81 20.28 22.80
C PHE A 535 -24.11 19.59 24.12
N LEU A 536 -25.12 18.74 24.10
CA LEU A 536 -25.50 17.86 25.19
C LEU A 536 -25.93 16.53 24.58
N GLY A 537 -25.71 15.43 25.29
CA GLY A 537 -25.95 14.11 24.72
C GLY A 537 -25.98 13.02 25.76
N ALA A 538 -26.45 11.86 25.35
CA ALA A 538 -26.39 10.64 26.13
C ALA A 538 -25.27 9.73 25.62
N SER A 539 -24.58 9.07 26.54
CA SER A 539 -23.60 8.01 26.28
C SER A 539 -24.18 6.66 26.65
N TYR A 540 -23.85 5.65 25.85
CA TYR A 540 -23.94 4.25 26.23
C TYR A 540 -22.51 3.70 26.31
N ASN A 541 -22.16 3.10 27.44
CA ASN A 541 -20.79 2.76 27.80
C ASN A 541 -20.66 1.25 28.00
N ILE A 542 -19.58 0.66 27.50
CA ILE A 542 -19.22 -0.75 27.68
C ILE A 542 -17.76 -0.80 28.14
N LEU A 543 -17.52 -1.41 29.28
CA LEU A 543 -16.17 -1.64 29.80
C LEU A 543 -15.78 -3.11 29.58
N ILE A 544 -14.57 -3.35 29.08
CA ILE A 544 -14.01 -4.70 28.94
C ILE A 544 -12.68 -4.73 29.70
N SER A 545 -12.58 -5.64 30.67
CA SER A 545 -11.40 -5.85 31.51
C SER A 545 -11.09 -7.35 31.58
N ASP A 546 -9.80 -7.71 31.45
CA ASP A 546 -9.33 -9.08 31.65
C ASP A 546 -9.08 -9.29 33.16
N ASN A 547 -9.98 -10.03 33.81
CA ASN A 547 -10.03 -10.29 35.25
C ASN A 547 -9.03 -11.37 35.68
N LYS A 548 -7.73 -11.15 35.47
CA LYS A 548 -6.68 -12.05 36.01
C LYS A 548 -6.11 -11.62 37.36
N LYS A 549 -6.43 -10.42 37.85
CA LYS A 549 -6.02 -9.91 39.18
C LYS A 549 -7.22 -9.29 39.89
N GLU A 550 -7.41 -9.65 41.16
CA GLU A 550 -8.55 -9.28 42.03
C GLU A 550 -8.78 -7.76 42.13
N ASP A 551 -7.70 -6.97 42.10
CA ASP A 551 -7.70 -5.49 42.10
C ASP A 551 -8.39 -4.84 40.88
N ARG A 552 -8.59 -5.56 39.77
CA ARG A 552 -9.21 -4.98 38.56
C ARG A 552 -10.72 -4.87 38.65
N SER A 553 -11.36 -5.61 39.57
CA SER A 553 -12.81 -5.58 39.76
C SER A 553 -13.29 -4.27 40.39
N GLU A 554 -12.55 -3.73 41.37
CA GLU A 554 -12.84 -2.43 41.98
C GLU A 554 -12.64 -1.28 40.98
N ILE A 555 -11.60 -1.35 40.14
CA ILE A 555 -11.31 -0.33 39.13
C ILE A 555 -12.40 -0.29 38.05
N ALA A 556 -12.96 -1.43 37.68
CA ALA A 556 -14.02 -1.50 36.68
C ALA A 556 -15.31 -0.79 37.14
N ASN A 557 -15.71 -1.02 38.39
CA ASN A 557 -16.91 -0.42 38.99
C ASN A 557 -16.81 1.12 39.14
N ASP A 558 -15.59 1.66 39.27
CA ASP A 558 -15.35 3.11 39.34
C ASP A 558 -15.41 3.84 37.98
N ILE A 559 -15.18 3.13 36.86
CA ILE A 559 -15.11 3.74 35.52
C ILE A 559 -16.51 3.78 34.88
N ALA A 560 -17.29 2.73 35.08
CA ALA A 560 -18.67 2.62 34.62
C ALA A 560 -19.47 1.83 35.68
N PRO A 561 -20.17 2.51 36.60
CA PRO A 561 -21.01 1.85 37.60
C PRO A 561 -22.22 1.14 36.98
#